data_AF-A0A1G3PEG9-F1
#
_entry.id   AF-A0A1G3PEG9-F1
#
_cell.length_a   1.000
_cell.length_b   1.000
_cell.length_c   1.000
_cell.angle_alpha   90.00
_cell.angle_beta   90.00
_cell.angle_gamma   90.00
#
_symmetry.space_group_name_H-M   'P 1'
#
loop_
_entity.id
_entity.type
_entity.pdbx_description
1 polymer ?
#
loop_
_entity_poly.entity_id
_entity_poly.type
_entity_poly.pdbx_seq_one_letter_code
_entity_poly.pdbx_strand_id
1 'polypeptide(L)'
;MKQSLVFLLFSIFLLSGCGDATAPATNPPSENSDYSLSSDGKIATVSTSKGLKDMLATASVETIKLQSGTYDEDYEINDKKTIEGSSTTTINKISVNQSGAKISSPKITTLLAGKGIGDGELTLDNVTIEGDAVFQGGGANSIKVTGTSIFNGAVTLDKAGVSLKMGALTEIRKSLVVLQPASLMPIDTTADLPTITGSVVINYTEANSGATTINIKATNLVIGATVTNVTIEASAEIASLYTAVASIIIANSGKIESANDSSAITGVPADLIEAVDLSTNYELQEIIALSQFNISLFSELDINAIAGNFELPTTVFISDTISPSITWTSSNTEVLSFTNGTATVTQPNIATSVVLTASVTIGGITKTKDFTVNVLAKVNSDNLSKLPAEADGTWVMPNSTLSFIINTSKMTMSTSTYGVEYDKTTGQMYYIADSEYKIMTGLFWKDSTFINMGVALTKGTGTVTGTLLNLPADADGTWTMSGSPLFTISNSVMTTSDSQIFTIRYDSDNGQIYIITSDATSPMSETFWNGTVFTIKGILLTKGTGTDGGTSTGVYINLPTTANGSWGVGGVSVFSITDSSMLLEGNTFVIQYDQGSGELYTLITGNPIAMTGYVWNGTVFIVSGQTLTKL
;
A
#
# COMPACT_ATOMS: atom_id res chain seq x y z
N MET A 1 8.24 8.84 74.27
CA MET A 1 8.45 9.74 75.44
C MET A 1 9.89 9.60 75.91
N LYS A 2 10.57 10.75 76.09
CA LYS A 2 11.87 11.00 76.76
C LYS A 2 13.12 10.44 76.06
N GLN A 3 13.87 11.32 75.36
CA GLN A 3 14.98 12.18 75.86
C GLN A 3 16.25 11.36 76.14
N SER A 4 17.24 11.46 75.25
CA SER A 4 18.41 12.35 75.36
C SER A 4 19.32 12.03 76.53
N LEU A 5 20.50 11.48 76.23
CA LEU A 5 21.68 11.64 77.07
C LEU A 5 22.78 12.29 76.24
N VAL A 6 23.07 13.53 76.60
CA VAL A 6 24.18 14.36 76.15
C VAL A 6 25.40 14.02 77.01
N PHE A 7 26.56 13.84 76.40
CA PHE A 7 27.84 14.11 77.07
C PHE A 7 28.69 15.01 76.17
N LEU A 8 29.21 16.05 76.80
CA LEU A 8 29.87 17.23 76.24
C LEU A 8 31.33 17.24 76.69
N LEU A 9 32.17 17.94 75.91
CA LEU A 9 33.57 18.37 76.14
C LEU A 9 34.64 17.34 75.77
N PHE A 10 35.67 17.67 74.98
CA PHE A 10 36.48 18.89 75.02
C PHE A 10 36.96 19.33 73.62
N SER A 11 36.87 20.63 73.34
CA SER A 11 37.50 21.28 72.19
C SER A 11 38.97 21.58 72.47
N ILE A 12 39.87 21.23 71.55
CA ILE A 12 41.16 21.90 71.36
C ILE A 12 41.19 22.41 69.91
N PHE A 13 41.18 23.73 69.77
CA PHE A 13 41.46 24.45 68.53
C PHE A 13 42.93 24.90 68.56
N LEU A 14 43.74 24.47 67.60
CA LEU A 14 44.90 25.23 67.11
C LEU A 14 45.10 24.95 65.60
N LEU A 15 44.60 25.90 64.81
CA LEU A 15 45.16 26.54 63.61
C LEU A 15 45.93 25.70 62.56
N SER A 16 45.26 25.60 61.39
CA SER A 16 45.73 26.05 60.07
C SER A 16 47.09 25.56 59.52
N GLY A 17 47.01 24.51 58.70
CA GLY A 17 47.95 24.22 57.61
C GLY A 17 47.14 23.85 56.36
N CYS A 18 47.36 24.57 55.26
CA CYS A 18 46.61 24.56 54.01
C CYS A 18 47.21 23.57 52.99
N GLY A 19 46.34 22.89 52.20
CA GLY A 19 46.65 22.11 50.98
C GLY A 19 47.14 20.67 51.24
N ASP A 20 46.59 19.58 50.72
CA ASP A 20 45.75 19.37 49.53
C ASP A 20 44.59 18.42 49.84
N ALA A 21 43.41 18.73 49.28
CA ALA A 21 42.25 17.87 49.34
C ALA A 21 42.46 16.64 48.45
N THR A 22 42.79 15.50 49.05
CA THR A 22 42.56 14.20 48.43
C THR A 22 41.07 14.06 48.16
N ALA A 23 40.71 13.91 46.88
CA ALA A 23 39.36 13.60 46.44
C ALA A 23 38.76 12.47 47.28
N PRO A 24 37.47 12.51 47.65
CA PRO A 24 36.85 11.38 48.31
C PRO A 24 36.93 10.19 47.37
N ALA A 25 37.53 9.09 47.83
CA ALA A 25 37.42 7.81 47.16
C ALA A 25 35.93 7.54 46.94
N THR A 26 35.49 7.59 45.68
CA THR A 26 34.21 7.03 45.29
C THR A 26 34.26 5.57 45.69
N ASN A 27 33.39 5.16 46.62
CA ASN A 27 33.14 3.75 46.88
C ASN A 27 33.04 3.02 45.53
N PRO A 28 33.65 1.84 45.36
CA PRO A 28 33.38 1.03 44.18
C PRO A 28 31.86 0.85 44.09
N PRO A 29 31.25 0.94 42.90
CA PRO A 29 29.81 0.71 42.79
C PRO A 29 29.54 -0.65 43.44
N SER A 30 28.58 -0.68 44.38
CA SER A 30 28.07 -1.96 44.89
C SER A 30 27.81 -2.85 43.68
N GLU A 31 28.47 -4.01 43.61
CA GLU A 31 28.32 -4.93 42.49
C GLU A 31 26.83 -5.16 42.28
N ASN A 32 26.28 -4.58 41.21
CA ASN A 32 24.94 -4.92 40.80
C ASN A 32 25.04 -6.35 40.28
N SER A 33 24.40 -7.31 40.96
CA SER A 33 24.45 -8.71 40.57
C SER A 33 23.90 -8.97 39.17
N ASP A 34 23.14 -8.01 38.62
CA ASP A 34 22.50 -8.09 37.32
C ASP A 34 23.40 -7.65 36.14
N TYR A 35 24.35 -6.74 36.38
CA TYR A 35 25.27 -6.25 35.34
C TYR A 35 26.50 -5.54 35.91
N SER A 36 27.55 -5.45 35.08
CA SER A 36 28.71 -4.57 35.30
C SER A 36 28.90 -3.63 34.10
N LEU A 37 29.47 -2.45 34.34
CA LEU A 37 29.76 -1.45 33.31
C LEU A 37 31.28 -1.27 33.13
N SER A 38 31.71 -1.00 31.90
CA SER A 38 33.06 -0.52 31.60
C SER A 38 33.32 0.85 32.23
N SER A 39 34.59 1.24 32.34
CA SER A 39 34.99 2.52 32.94
C SER A 39 34.42 3.76 32.24
N ASP A 40 34.09 3.66 30.95
CA ASP A 40 33.44 4.72 30.16
C ASP A 40 31.91 4.62 30.17
N GLY A 41 31.32 3.61 30.81
CA GLY A 41 29.88 3.38 30.89
C GLY A 41 29.22 2.95 29.58
N LYS A 42 29.99 2.66 28.53
CA LYS A 42 29.47 2.34 27.19
C LYS A 42 29.23 0.85 26.95
N ILE A 43 29.92 -0.01 27.70
CA ILE A 43 29.82 -1.47 27.56
C ILE A 43 29.24 -2.03 28.86
N ALA A 44 28.13 -2.75 28.75
CA ALA A 44 27.56 -3.52 29.85
C ALA A 44 27.88 -5.01 29.68
N THR A 45 28.24 -5.69 30.77
CA THR A 45 28.23 -7.16 30.84
C THR A 45 27.07 -7.58 31.74
N VAL A 46 26.11 -8.31 31.19
CA VAL A 46 24.81 -8.61 31.81
C VAL A 46 24.72 -10.11 32.12
N SER A 47 24.13 -10.45 33.26
CA SER A 47 23.97 -11.81 33.77
C SER A 47 22.52 -12.22 34.00
N THR A 48 21.56 -11.28 34.02
CA THR A 48 20.15 -11.55 34.34
C THR A 48 19.18 -10.88 33.36
N SER A 49 17.94 -11.38 33.29
CA SER A 49 16.84 -10.79 32.51
C SER A 49 16.60 -9.33 32.85
N LYS A 50 16.58 -9.02 34.15
CA LYS A 50 16.42 -7.65 34.64
C LYS A 50 17.57 -6.75 34.19
N GLY A 51 18.81 -7.22 34.30
CA GLY A 51 19.98 -6.47 33.86
C GLY A 51 19.94 -6.13 32.37
N LEU A 52 19.46 -7.05 31.53
CA LEU A 52 19.33 -6.80 30.09
C LEU A 52 18.32 -5.68 29.83
N LYS A 53 17.17 -5.74 30.49
CA LYS A 53 16.12 -4.71 30.39
C LYS A 53 16.62 -3.33 30.83
N ASP A 54 17.31 -3.27 31.98
CA ASP A 54 17.86 -2.03 32.51
C ASP A 54 18.91 -1.43 31.55
N MET A 55 19.78 -2.26 30.96
CA MET A 55 20.84 -1.80 30.04
C MET A 55 20.34 -1.41 28.66
N LEU A 56 19.25 -2.04 28.18
CA LEU A 56 18.56 -1.59 26.97
C LEU A 56 17.95 -0.20 27.14
N ALA A 57 17.43 0.12 28.33
CA ALA A 57 16.88 1.43 28.65
C ALA A 57 17.95 2.50 28.97
N THR A 58 19.20 2.11 29.16
CA THR A 58 20.28 3.02 29.54
C THR A 58 20.91 3.68 28.30
N ALA A 59 20.66 4.98 28.10
CA ALA A 59 21.09 5.72 26.90
C ALA A 59 22.61 5.69 26.65
N SER A 60 23.44 5.74 27.70
CA SER A 60 24.90 5.77 27.57
C SER A 60 25.53 4.44 27.13
N VAL A 61 24.82 3.32 27.31
CA VAL A 61 25.31 2.00 26.94
C VAL A 61 25.13 1.80 25.44
N GLU A 62 26.22 1.52 24.73
CA GLU A 62 26.22 1.27 23.28
C GLU A 62 26.32 -0.24 22.98
N THR A 63 27.02 -1.00 23.83
CA THR A 63 27.23 -2.45 23.67
C THR A 63 26.80 -3.20 24.92
N ILE A 64 26.06 -4.30 24.75
CA ILE A 64 25.58 -5.18 25.81
C ILE A 64 26.12 -6.58 25.54
N LYS A 65 26.99 -7.07 26.42
CA LYS A 65 27.55 -8.42 26.39
C LYS A 65 26.76 -9.31 27.33
N LEU A 66 26.20 -10.39 26.80
CA LEU A 66 25.41 -11.34 27.56
C LEU A 66 26.29 -12.48 28.06
N GLN A 67 26.24 -12.75 29.36
CA GLN A 67 26.76 -14.00 29.91
C GLN A 67 25.86 -15.17 29.46
N SER A 68 26.43 -16.38 29.50
CA SER A 68 25.70 -17.62 29.20
C SER A 68 24.45 -17.74 30.08
N GLY A 69 23.33 -18.15 29.49
CA GLY A 69 22.07 -18.27 30.23
C GLY A 69 20.85 -17.90 29.39
N THR A 70 19.70 -17.91 30.06
CA THR A 70 18.40 -17.58 29.46
C THR A 70 17.91 -16.23 29.96
N TYR A 71 17.47 -15.39 29.03
CA TYR A 71 16.89 -14.08 29.22
C TYR A 71 15.42 -14.18 28.79
N ASP A 72 14.53 -14.39 29.76
CA ASP A 72 13.18 -14.92 29.57
C ASP A 72 12.08 -13.85 29.41
N GLU A 73 12.42 -12.57 29.50
CA GLU A 73 11.48 -11.46 29.28
C GLU A 73 11.33 -11.06 27.80
N ASP A 74 10.44 -10.11 27.56
CA ASP A 74 10.32 -9.37 26.31
C ASP A 74 11.23 -8.14 26.35
N TYR A 75 12.09 -8.00 25.33
CA TYR A 75 13.08 -6.93 25.24
C TYR A 75 12.80 -6.00 24.06
N GLU A 76 13.12 -4.72 24.25
CA GLU A 76 12.99 -3.70 23.22
C GLU A 76 14.32 -2.97 23.01
N ILE A 77 14.74 -2.86 21.76
CA ILE A 77 15.85 -2.01 21.33
C ILE A 77 15.26 -0.74 20.74
N ASN A 78 15.16 0.31 21.57
CA ASN A 78 14.63 1.62 21.19
C ASN A 78 15.75 2.66 20.91
N ASP A 79 17.01 2.30 21.17
CA ASP A 79 18.21 3.06 20.85
C ASP A 79 19.16 2.24 19.98
N LYS A 80 20.16 2.87 19.35
CA LYS A 80 21.20 2.14 18.62
C LYS A 80 22.05 1.33 19.61
N LYS A 81 21.81 0.01 19.68
CA LYS A 81 22.54 -0.92 20.56
C LYS A 81 23.22 -2.04 19.77
N THR A 82 24.37 -2.51 20.27
CA THR A 82 24.98 -3.78 19.88
C THR A 82 24.77 -4.80 21.00
N ILE A 83 24.18 -5.95 20.70
CA ILE A 83 24.03 -7.09 21.61
C ILE A 83 24.98 -8.19 21.17
N GLU A 84 25.85 -8.63 22.08
CA GLU A 84 26.82 -9.70 21.87
C GLU A 84 26.54 -10.83 22.85
N GLY A 85 26.09 -11.97 22.35
CA GLY A 85 25.87 -13.18 23.13
C GLY A 85 26.85 -14.29 22.75
N SER A 86 26.40 -15.51 22.99
CA SER A 86 27.05 -16.74 22.54
C SER A 86 25.98 -17.75 22.12
N SER A 87 26.38 -18.87 21.52
CA SER A 87 25.46 -19.99 21.23
C SER A 87 24.80 -20.61 22.47
N THR A 88 25.30 -20.27 23.67
CA THR A 88 24.74 -20.68 24.98
C THR A 88 23.83 -19.63 25.61
N THR A 89 23.63 -18.50 24.92
CA THR A 89 22.73 -17.43 25.33
C THR A 89 21.41 -17.57 24.61
N THR A 90 20.30 -17.56 25.35
CA THR A 90 18.93 -17.58 24.78
C THR A 90 18.19 -16.32 25.19
N ILE A 91 17.63 -15.61 24.23
CA ILE A 91 16.73 -14.47 24.42
C ILE A 91 15.32 -14.93 24.04
N ASN A 92 14.33 -14.74 24.91
CA ASN A 92 12.96 -15.13 24.62
C ASN A 92 12.38 -14.30 23.46
N LYS A 93 12.12 -13.01 23.68
CA LYS A 93 11.60 -12.15 22.62
C LYS A 93 12.36 -10.84 22.55
N ILE A 94 12.69 -10.41 21.33
CA ILE A 94 13.34 -9.12 21.12
C ILE A 94 12.70 -8.35 19.96
N SER A 95 12.32 -7.12 20.25
CA SER A 95 11.76 -6.17 19.30
C SER A 95 12.77 -5.06 19.03
N VAL A 96 13.16 -4.85 17.79
CA VAL A 96 14.07 -3.78 17.39
C VAL A 96 13.27 -2.65 16.76
N ASN A 97 13.26 -1.49 17.39
CA ASN A 97 12.52 -0.31 16.93
C ASN A 97 13.44 0.87 16.61
N GLN A 98 14.74 0.62 16.44
CA GLN A 98 15.71 1.66 16.13
C GLN A 98 16.73 1.18 15.11
N SER A 99 17.01 2.03 14.13
CA SER A 99 18.03 1.80 13.11
C SER A 99 19.45 1.73 13.70
N GLY A 100 20.26 0.86 13.11
CA GLY A 100 21.68 0.67 13.42
C GLY A 100 21.93 -0.34 14.53
N ALA A 101 20.90 -1.06 14.98
CA ALA A 101 21.06 -2.13 15.96
C ALA A 101 21.81 -3.34 15.36
N LYS A 102 22.59 -4.01 16.19
CA LYS A 102 23.30 -5.25 15.84
C LYS A 102 23.06 -6.30 16.92
N ILE A 103 22.78 -7.54 16.51
CA ILE A 103 22.65 -8.69 17.42
C ILE A 103 23.57 -9.79 16.90
N SER A 104 24.47 -10.29 17.77
CA SER A 104 25.50 -11.25 17.37
C SER A 104 25.55 -12.45 18.30
N SER A 105 25.39 -13.65 17.75
CA SER A 105 25.58 -14.97 18.37
C SER A 105 24.48 -15.61 19.26
N PRO A 106 23.44 -14.93 19.80
CA PRO A 106 22.48 -15.61 20.67
C PRO A 106 21.49 -16.49 19.89
N LYS A 107 20.83 -17.38 20.63
CA LYS A 107 19.54 -17.94 20.24
C LYS A 107 18.43 -16.96 20.60
N ILE A 108 17.44 -16.81 19.72
CA ILE A 108 16.31 -15.89 19.91
C ILE A 108 15.03 -16.67 19.63
N THR A 109 14.09 -16.73 20.58
CA THR A 109 12.82 -17.45 20.35
C THR A 109 11.91 -16.67 19.42
N THR A 110 11.85 -15.34 19.53
CA THR A 110 11.03 -14.50 18.63
C THR A 110 11.74 -13.18 18.34
N LEU A 111 11.81 -12.83 17.05
CA LEU A 111 12.40 -11.59 16.58
C LEU A 111 11.34 -10.73 15.88
N LEU A 112 11.21 -9.47 16.32
CA LEU A 112 10.46 -8.46 15.59
C LEU A 112 11.41 -7.32 15.22
N ALA A 113 11.73 -7.17 13.94
CA ALA A 113 12.33 -5.96 13.41
C ALA A 113 11.21 -4.96 13.12
N GLY A 114 10.87 -4.16 14.13
CA GLY A 114 9.69 -3.31 14.17
C GLY A 114 9.78 -2.06 13.29
N LYS A 115 8.63 -1.40 13.15
CA LYS A 115 8.44 -0.22 12.28
C LYS A 115 9.35 0.95 12.62
N GLY A 116 9.81 1.06 13.87
CA GLY A 116 10.70 2.15 14.32
C GLY A 116 12.08 2.16 13.64
N ILE A 117 12.50 1.04 13.03
CA ILE A 117 13.71 1.00 12.19
C ILE A 117 13.58 1.93 10.97
N GLY A 118 12.34 2.19 10.49
CA GLY A 118 12.10 2.99 9.29
C GLY A 118 12.72 2.33 8.06
N ASP A 119 13.48 3.10 7.27
CA ASP A 119 14.29 2.55 6.16
C ASP A 119 15.75 2.25 6.57
N GLY A 120 16.03 2.34 7.88
CA GLY A 120 17.35 2.14 8.46
C GLY A 120 17.75 0.67 8.63
N GLU A 121 18.86 0.41 9.31
CA GLU A 121 19.56 -0.90 9.25
C GLU A 121 19.36 -1.76 10.51
N LEU A 122 19.37 -3.08 10.35
CA LEU A 122 19.51 -4.08 11.40
C LEU A 122 20.50 -5.14 10.92
N THR A 123 21.51 -5.45 11.75
CA THR A 123 22.47 -6.53 11.48
C THR A 123 22.25 -7.69 12.45
N LEU A 124 22.07 -8.89 11.90
CA LEU A 124 22.01 -10.16 12.60
C LEU A 124 23.24 -10.98 12.20
N ASP A 125 24.05 -11.40 13.17
CA ASP A 125 25.31 -12.07 12.89
C ASP A 125 25.46 -13.35 13.72
N ASN A 126 25.59 -14.51 13.07
CA ASN A 126 25.67 -15.83 13.73
C ASN A 126 24.50 -16.11 14.71
N VAL A 127 23.31 -15.58 14.45
CA VAL A 127 22.15 -15.77 15.32
C VAL A 127 21.42 -17.08 14.99
N THR A 128 20.75 -17.68 15.97
CA THR A 128 19.76 -18.73 15.72
C THR A 128 18.39 -18.24 16.14
N ILE A 129 17.48 -18.04 15.19
CA ILE A 129 16.08 -17.71 15.50
C ILE A 129 15.30 -19.02 15.61
N GLU A 130 14.88 -19.40 16.81
CA GLU A 130 14.22 -20.68 17.07
C GLU A 130 12.73 -20.65 16.69
N GLY A 131 12.04 -19.54 16.91
CA GLY A 131 10.67 -19.28 16.44
C GLY A 131 10.64 -18.28 15.29
N ASP A 132 9.60 -17.46 15.23
CA ASP A 132 9.34 -16.62 14.06
C ASP A 132 10.16 -15.30 14.08
N ALA A 133 10.51 -14.85 12.87
CA ALA A 133 11.09 -13.54 12.63
C ALA A 133 10.18 -12.71 11.72
N VAL A 134 9.80 -11.51 12.19
CA VAL A 134 8.95 -10.59 11.43
C VAL A 134 9.69 -9.28 11.18
N PHE A 135 9.74 -8.84 9.92
CA PHE A 135 10.41 -7.63 9.48
C PHE A 135 9.39 -6.60 8.98
N GLN A 136 9.07 -5.63 9.83
CA GLN A 136 8.19 -4.48 9.56
C GLN A 136 8.96 -3.17 9.40
N GLY A 137 10.28 -3.21 9.56
CA GLY A 137 11.22 -2.13 9.35
C GLY A 137 12.34 -2.53 8.38
N GLY A 138 13.02 -1.55 7.84
CA GLY A 138 14.11 -1.69 6.88
C GLY A 138 13.81 -1.13 5.48
N GLY A 139 14.81 -0.57 4.80
CA GLY A 139 14.77 -0.14 3.39
C GLY A 139 15.67 -0.97 2.46
N ALA A 140 16.16 -0.35 1.39
CA ALA A 140 16.87 -1.05 0.31
C ALA A 140 18.23 -1.69 0.70
N ASN A 141 18.78 -1.38 1.89
CA ASN A 141 20.07 -1.90 2.35
C ASN A 141 20.01 -2.57 3.73
N SER A 142 18.83 -2.66 4.33
CA SER A 142 18.65 -2.56 5.77
C SER A 142 18.86 -3.81 6.58
N ILE A 143 18.35 -4.95 6.13
CA ILE A 143 18.33 -6.14 6.98
C ILE A 143 19.47 -7.03 6.51
N LYS A 144 20.57 -7.03 7.27
CA LYS A 144 21.76 -7.82 6.98
C LYS A 144 21.83 -9.03 7.89
N VAL A 145 21.87 -10.20 7.29
CA VAL A 145 22.05 -11.47 7.98
C VAL A 145 23.40 -12.06 7.56
N THR A 146 24.33 -12.12 8.50
CA THR A 146 25.72 -12.55 8.28
C THR A 146 26.07 -13.79 9.08
N GLY A 147 27.24 -14.36 8.79
CA GLY A 147 27.75 -15.54 9.48
C GLY A 147 26.91 -16.79 9.21
N THR A 148 26.95 -17.75 10.12
CA THR A 148 26.17 -19.00 10.04
C THR A 148 24.80 -18.84 10.70
N SER A 149 24.06 -17.78 10.34
CA SER A 149 22.76 -17.50 10.95
C SER A 149 21.69 -18.48 10.48
N ILE A 150 20.84 -18.96 11.39
CA ILE A 150 19.81 -19.98 11.11
C ILE A 150 18.44 -19.47 11.57
N PHE A 151 17.41 -19.62 10.73
CA PHE A 151 16.01 -19.39 11.07
C PHE A 151 15.26 -20.73 11.05
N ASN A 152 14.89 -21.21 12.24
CA ASN A 152 14.13 -22.44 12.44
C ASN A 152 12.61 -22.21 12.36
N GLY A 153 12.12 -20.99 12.67
CA GLY A 153 10.73 -20.60 12.45
C GLY A 153 10.51 -19.84 11.14
N ALA A 154 9.28 -19.37 10.93
CA ALA A 154 8.92 -18.66 9.72
C ALA A 154 9.54 -17.26 9.67
N VAL A 155 9.89 -16.80 8.46
CA VAL A 155 10.41 -15.46 8.23
C VAL A 155 9.36 -14.66 7.46
N THR A 156 8.94 -13.51 7.97
CA THR A 156 7.93 -12.67 7.32
C THR A 156 8.47 -11.28 7.01
N LEU A 157 8.35 -10.84 5.75
CA LEU A 157 8.63 -9.47 5.31
C LEU A 157 7.29 -8.73 5.15
N ASP A 158 7.04 -7.77 6.03
CA ASP A 158 5.77 -7.03 6.18
C ASP A 158 6.01 -5.51 6.12
N LYS A 159 6.82 -5.08 5.15
CA LYS A 159 6.98 -3.67 4.78
C LYS A 159 7.50 -3.58 3.35
N ALA A 160 6.91 -2.67 2.57
CA ALA A 160 7.37 -2.36 1.23
C ALA A 160 8.77 -1.74 1.25
N GLY A 161 9.62 -2.17 0.31
CA GLY A 161 10.98 -1.69 0.12
C GLY A 161 12.03 -2.32 1.05
N VAL A 162 11.66 -3.29 1.90
CA VAL A 162 12.63 -4.03 2.71
C VAL A 162 13.55 -4.85 1.81
N SER A 163 14.86 -4.73 2.01
CA SER A 163 15.83 -5.65 1.46
C SER A 163 16.37 -6.57 2.56
N LEU A 164 16.08 -7.87 2.44
CA LEU A 164 16.69 -8.92 3.23
C LEU A 164 17.97 -9.38 2.51
N LYS A 165 19.11 -8.92 3.02
CA LYS A 165 20.45 -9.25 2.52
C LYS A 165 21.06 -10.36 3.34
N MET A 166 21.37 -11.48 2.71
CA MET A 166 21.83 -12.68 3.39
C MET A 166 23.24 -13.09 2.93
N GLY A 167 24.08 -13.51 3.87
CA GLY A 167 25.34 -14.18 3.56
C GLY A 167 25.11 -15.61 3.08
N ALA A 168 26.05 -16.17 2.32
CA ALA A 168 25.98 -17.50 1.72
C ALA A 168 25.65 -18.64 2.71
N LEU A 169 26.06 -18.48 3.97
CA LEU A 169 25.87 -19.48 5.04
C LEU A 169 24.57 -19.29 5.84
N THR A 170 23.70 -18.37 5.42
CA THR A 170 22.39 -18.18 6.03
C THR A 170 21.46 -19.33 5.65
N GLU A 171 20.75 -19.90 6.62
CA GLU A 171 19.77 -20.96 6.40
C GLU A 171 18.39 -20.53 6.89
N ILE A 172 17.36 -20.64 6.04
CA ILE A 172 15.95 -20.47 6.42
C ILE A 172 15.23 -21.79 6.15
N ARG A 173 14.82 -22.47 7.22
CA ARG A 173 14.32 -23.86 7.19
C ARG A 173 12.81 -23.99 7.02
N LYS A 174 12.07 -22.94 7.38
CA LYS A 174 10.61 -22.84 7.19
C LYS A 174 10.30 -21.84 6.09
N SER A 175 9.03 -21.51 5.93
CA SER A 175 8.60 -20.57 4.90
C SER A 175 9.19 -19.18 5.12
N LEU A 176 9.68 -18.58 4.04
CA LEU A 176 9.91 -17.14 3.94
C LEU A 176 8.70 -16.53 3.22
N VAL A 177 7.96 -15.66 3.90
CA VAL A 177 6.72 -15.06 3.42
C VAL A 177 6.93 -13.58 3.16
N VAL A 178 6.63 -13.14 1.95
CA VAL A 178 6.72 -11.74 1.50
C VAL A 178 5.32 -11.19 1.32
N LEU A 179 4.94 -10.27 2.20
CA LEU A 179 3.60 -9.68 2.28
C LEU A 179 3.49 -8.31 1.61
N GLN A 180 4.61 -7.72 1.20
CA GLN A 180 4.74 -6.44 0.50
C GLN A 180 5.96 -6.48 -0.43
N PRO A 181 6.04 -5.65 -1.49
CA PRO A 181 7.19 -5.64 -2.38
C PRO A 181 8.53 -5.50 -1.64
N ALA A 182 9.45 -6.45 -1.85
CA ALA A 182 10.70 -6.55 -1.11
C ALA A 182 11.86 -7.03 -2.01
N SER A 183 13.07 -7.06 -1.49
CA SER A 183 14.23 -7.62 -2.19
C SER A 183 14.91 -8.71 -1.36
N LEU A 184 15.08 -9.89 -1.94
CA LEU A 184 15.82 -11.01 -1.38
C LEU A 184 17.18 -11.09 -2.09
N MET A 185 18.25 -10.66 -1.42
CA MET A 185 19.54 -10.42 -2.09
C MET A 185 20.69 -11.09 -1.33
N PRO A 186 21.79 -11.48 -2.01
CA PRO A 186 23.01 -11.80 -1.31
C PRO A 186 23.61 -10.52 -0.72
N ILE A 187 24.35 -10.64 0.39
CA ILE A 187 25.19 -9.54 0.89
C ILE A 187 26.32 -9.24 -0.10
N ASP A 188 26.92 -10.30 -0.63
CA ASP A 188 28.01 -10.23 -1.60
C ASP A 188 27.56 -10.90 -2.90
N THR A 189 27.38 -10.09 -3.95
CA THR A 189 26.94 -10.55 -5.28
C THR A 189 28.00 -11.38 -6.01
N THR A 190 29.23 -11.47 -5.47
CA THR A 190 30.32 -12.26 -6.05
C THR A 190 30.53 -13.59 -5.33
N ALA A 191 29.88 -13.80 -4.19
CA ALA A 191 29.93 -15.03 -3.41
C ALA A 191 28.80 -16.00 -3.80
N ASP A 192 28.84 -17.21 -3.23
CA ASP A 192 27.74 -18.16 -3.35
C ASP A 192 26.43 -17.55 -2.84
N LEU A 193 25.34 -17.80 -3.56
CA LEU A 193 24.03 -17.31 -3.17
C LEU A 193 23.54 -17.96 -1.86
N PRO A 194 22.82 -17.20 -1.02
CA PRO A 194 22.15 -17.76 0.15
C PRO A 194 21.10 -18.79 -0.30
N THR A 195 21.00 -19.90 0.43
CA THR A 195 20.08 -20.99 0.13
C THR A 195 18.92 -21.01 1.11
N ILE A 196 17.70 -20.96 0.57
CA ILE A 196 16.46 -21.10 1.32
C ILE A 196 15.95 -22.52 1.12
N THR A 197 16.02 -23.33 2.18
CA THR A 197 15.59 -24.74 2.13
C THR A 197 14.08 -24.87 2.28
N GLY A 198 13.44 -23.97 3.04
CA GLY A 198 11.99 -23.81 3.04
C GLY A 198 11.45 -23.15 1.77
N SER A 199 10.13 -23.07 1.66
CA SER A 199 9.47 -22.42 0.51
C SER A 199 9.47 -20.90 0.65
N VAL A 200 9.75 -20.20 -0.45
CA VAL A 200 9.56 -18.76 -0.58
C VAL A 200 8.14 -18.50 -1.08
N VAL A 201 7.37 -17.71 -0.37
CA VAL A 201 5.97 -17.38 -0.69
C VAL A 201 5.84 -15.88 -0.82
N ILE A 202 5.53 -15.39 -2.02
CA ILE A 202 5.26 -13.97 -2.28
C ILE A 202 3.76 -13.84 -2.47
N ASN A 203 3.09 -13.21 -1.51
CA ASN A 203 1.65 -13.04 -1.53
C ASN A 203 1.31 -11.75 -0.80
N TYR A 204 1.19 -10.66 -1.55
CA TYR A 204 0.96 -9.36 -0.95
C TYR A 204 -0.38 -9.32 -0.23
N THR A 205 -0.45 -8.57 0.88
CA THR A 205 -1.73 -8.39 1.60
C THR A 205 -2.76 -7.65 0.75
N GLU A 206 -2.28 -6.77 -0.15
CA GLU A 206 -3.06 -5.99 -1.09
C GLU A 206 -2.34 -5.95 -2.45
N ALA A 207 -3.09 -5.79 -3.54
CA ALA A 207 -2.52 -5.69 -4.87
C ALA A 207 -1.58 -4.48 -4.94
N ASN A 208 -0.32 -4.71 -5.33
CA ASN A 208 0.71 -3.68 -5.36
C ASN A 208 1.53 -3.79 -6.65
N SER A 209 1.78 -2.66 -7.32
CA SER A 209 2.57 -2.57 -8.56
C SER A 209 4.09 -2.66 -8.35
N GLY A 210 4.54 -2.63 -7.09
CA GLY A 210 5.95 -2.76 -6.73
C GLY A 210 6.49 -4.15 -7.05
N ALA A 211 7.71 -4.19 -7.58
CA ALA A 211 8.39 -5.43 -7.92
C ALA A 211 9.03 -6.05 -6.67
N THR A 212 8.89 -7.38 -6.51
CA THR A 212 9.77 -8.15 -5.64
C THR A 212 10.98 -8.62 -6.43
N THR A 213 12.19 -8.40 -5.91
CA THR A 213 13.44 -8.80 -6.55
C THR A 213 14.03 -10.01 -5.83
N ILE A 214 14.47 -11.01 -6.59
CA ILE A 214 14.95 -12.30 -6.06
C ILE A 214 16.33 -12.60 -6.63
N ASN A 215 17.32 -12.75 -5.76
CA ASN A 215 18.66 -13.21 -6.09
C ASN A 215 19.15 -14.20 -5.01
N ILE A 216 18.55 -15.38 -4.97
CA ILE A 216 18.81 -16.43 -3.97
C ILE A 216 18.72 -17.80 -4.62
N LYS A 217 19.11 -18.85 -3.89
CA LYS A 217 18.73 -20.24 -4.23
C LYS A 217 17.48 -20.64 -3.44
N ALA A 218 16.46 -21.15 -4.09
CA ALA A 218 15.24 -21.61 -3.42
C ALA A 218 14.71 -22.92 -4.02
N THR A 219 14.30 -23.83 -3.14
CA THR A 219 13.64 -25.09 -3.53
C THR A 219 12.29 -24.80 -4.19
N ASN A 220 11.46 -24.00 -3.53
CA ASN A 220 10.13 -23.65 -4.00
C ASN A 220 9.94 -22.14 -3.95
N LEU A 221 9.39 -21.58 -5.02
CA LEU A 221 8.92 -20.20 -5.10
C LEU A 221 7.43 -20.22 -5.46
N VAL A 222 6.59 -19.66 -4.60
CA VAL A 222 5.14 -19.56 -4.81
C VAL A 222 4.77 -18.08 -4.91
N ILE A 223 4.17 -17.67 -6.02
CA ILE A 223 3.76 -16.29 -6.29
C ILE A 223 2.23 -16.24 -6.38
N GLY A 224 1.61 -15.57 -5.41
CA GLY A 224 0.16 -15.41 -5.30
C GLY A 224 -0.41 -14.34 -6.25
N ALA A 225 -1.72 -14.38 -6.45
CA ALA A 225 -2.43 -13.55 -7.43
C ALA A 225 -2.44 -12.04 -7.13
N THR A 226 -2.12 -11.63 -5.89
CA THR A 226 -2.02 -10.21 -5.51
C THR A 226 -0.70 -9.57 -5.95
N VAL A 227 0.25 -10.36 -6.42
CA VAL A 227 1.54 -9.89 -6.92
C VAL A 227 1.38 -9.47 -8.38
N THR A 228 2.00 -8.36 -8.77
CA THR A 228 1.90 -7.84 -10.16
C THR A 228 3.20 -7.98 -10.93
N ASN A 229 4.34 -7.97 -10.24
CA ASN A 229 5.65 -8.03 -10.85
C ASN A 229 6.67 -8.71 -9.92
N VAL A 230 7.43 -9.64 -10.47
CA VAL A 230 8.57 -10.27 -9.82
C VAL A 230 9.74 -10.27 -10.80
N THR A 231 10.90 -9.86 -10.29
CA THR A 231 12.17 -9.89 -11.03
C THR A 231 13.08 -10.94 -10.40
N ILE A 232 13.49 -11.90 -11.20
CA ILE A 232 14.47 -12.93 -10.82
C ILE A 232 15.80 -12.54 -11.46
N GLU A 233 16.81 -12.32 -10.63
CA GLU A 233 18.13 -11.84 -11.06
C GLU A 233 19.00 -12.93 -11.68
N ALA A 234 20.06 -12.50 -12.35
CA ALA A 234 20.98 -13.31 -13.17
C ALA A 234 21.47 -14.60 -12.50
N SER A 235 21.77 -14.52 -11.21
CA SER A 235 22.41 -15.61 -10.47
C SER A 235 21.40 -16.49 -9.75
N ALA A 236 20.14 -16.07 -9.66
CA ALA A 236 19.12 -16.77 -8.90
C ALA A 236 18.91 -18.19 -9.42
N GLU A 237 18.69 -19.13 -8.50
CA GLU A 237 18.45 -20.54 -8.82
C GLU A 237 17.16 -21.00 -8.14
N ILE A 238 16.11 -21.23 -8.94
CA ILE A 238 14.79 -21.67 -8.46
C ILE A 238 14.51 -23.07 -8.99
N ALA A 239 14.32 -24.05 -8.11
CA ALA A 239 14.04 -25.42 -8.55
C ALA A 239 12.58 -25.57 -9.02
N SER A 240 11.61 -25.12 -8.20
CA SER A 240 10.18 -25.18 -8.54
C SER A 240 9.51 -23.82 -8.38
N LEU A 241 8.89 -23.34 -9.46
CA LEU A 241 8.08 -22.12 -9.47
C LEU A 241 6.59 -22.46 -9.62
N TYR A 242 5.78 -22.00 -8.69
CA TYR A 242 4.34 -21.89 -8.86
C TYR A 242 3.93 -20.43 -8.91
N THR A 243 3.23 -20.03 -9.96
CA THR A 243 2.76 -18.66 -10.16
C THR A 243 1.29 -18.61 -10.52
N ALA A 244 0.57 -17.66 -9.90
CA ALA A 244 -0.77 -17.23 -10.31
C ALA A 244 -0.73 -15.91 -11.11
N VAL A 245 0.46 -15.36 -11.37
CA VAL A 245 0.65 -14.11 -12.10
C VAL A 245 1.08 -14.38 -13.54
N ALA A 246 0.67 -13.51 -14.46
CA ALA A 246 0.90 -13.66 -15.89
C ALA A 246 2.27 -13.13 -16.37
N SER A 247 3.08 -12.53 -15.51
CA SER A 247 4.36 -11.94 -15.91
C SER A 247 5.41 -12.01 -14.80
N ILE A 248 6.47 -12.77 -15.08
CA ILE A 248 7.69 -12.89 -14.30
C ILE A 248 8.85 -12.57 -15.23
N ILE A 249 9.71 -11.66 -14.81
CA ILE A 249 10.87 -11.23 -15.59
C ILE A 249 12.12 -11.89 -15.02
N ILE A 250 12.81 -12.65 -15.85
CA ILE A 250 14.14 -13.16 -15.53
C ILE A 250 15.16 -12.23 -16.19
N ALA A 251 15.88 -11.48 -15.36
CA ALA A 251 16.99 -10.67 -15.82
C ALA A 251 18.24 -11.55 -15.97
N ASN A 252 18.97 -11.39 -17.08
CA ASN A 252 20.36 -11.85 -17.22
C ASN A 252 20.66 -13.33 -16.91
N SER A 253 19.80 -14.27 -17.34
CA SER A 253 20.04 -15.73 -17.29
C SER A 253 19.88 -16.44 -15.92
N GLY A 254 19.04 -15.92 -15.01
CA GLY A 254 18.59 -16.69 -13.83
C GLY A 254 18.00 -18.05 -14.21
N LYS A 255 18.11 -19.04 -13.32
CA LYS A 255 17.70 -20.43 -13.58
C LYS A 255 16.36 -20.75 -12.91
N ILE A 256 15.42 -21.27 -13.70
CA ILE A 256 14.20 -21.92 -13.22
C ILE A 256 14.18 -23.34 -13.80
N GLU A 257 14.16 -24.36 -12.95
CA GLU A 257 14.17 -25.76 -13.41
C GLU A 257 12.78 -26.23 -13.83
N SER A 258 11.76 -25.89 -13.04
CA SER A 258 10.36 -26.22 -13.34
C SER A 258 9.39 -25.09 -13.01
N ALA A 259 8.32 -24.97 -13.79
CA ALA A 259 7.22 -24.04 -13.53
C ALA A 259 5.83 -24.66 -13.80
N ASN A 260 4.80 -24.18 -13.11
CA ASN A 260 3.40 -24.53 -13.42
C ASN A 260 2.90 -23.84 -14.70
N ASP A 261 3.44 -22.67 -15.02
CA ASP A 261 3.12 -21.90 -16.21
C ASP A 261 4.39 -21.26 -16.78
N SER A 262 4.97 -21.91 -17.80
CA SER A 262 6.16 -21.37 -18.48
C SER A 262 5.84 -20.17 -19.38
N SER A 263 4.57 -19.93 -19.72
CA SER A 263 4.16 -18.78 -20.55
C SER A 263 4.16 -17.48 -19.75
N ALA A 264 4.03 -17.55 -18.42
CA ALA A 264 4.16 -16.42 -17.52
C ALA A 264 5.61 -15.92 -17.38
N ILE A 265 6.61 -16.65 -17.90
CA ILE A 265 8.03 -16.38 -17.68
C ILE A 265 8.64 -15.75 -18.93
N THR A 266 9.33 -14.62 -18.74
CA THR A 266 10.06 -13.91 -19.80
C THR A 266 11.56 -13.89 -19.50
N GLY A 267 12.38 -13.94 -20.54
CA GLY A 267 13.86 -13.91 -20.41
C GLY A 267 14.56 -15.27 -20.46
N VAL A 268 13.81 -16.38 -20.47
CA VAL A 268 14.32 -17.75 -20.68
C VAL A 268 13.44 -18.48 -21.69
N PRO A 269 14.01 -19.26 -22.64
CA PRO A 269 13.22 -20.11 -23.53
C PRO A 269 12.36 -21.12 -22.77
N ALA A 270 11.06 -21.20 -23.09
CA ALA A 270 10.09 -22.03 -22.36
C ALA A 270 10.37 -23.54 -22.49
N ASP A 271 11.08 -23.98 -23.52
CA ASP A 271 11.50 -25.37 -23.76
C ASP A 271 12.57 -25.87 -22.78
N LEU A 272 13.17 -24.97 -22.01
CA LEU A 272 14.16 -25.29 -20.96
C LEU A 272 13.54 -25.41 -19.57
N ILE A 273 12.23 -25.21 -19.44
CA ILE A 273 11.51 -25.23 -18.15
C ILE A 273 10.61 -26.46 -18.13
N GLU A 274 10.83 -27.35 -17.16
CA GLU A 274 10.01 -28.53 -16.97
C GLU A 274 8.66 -28.18 -16.31
N ALA A 275 7.65 -29.03 -16.48
CA ALA A 275 6.39 -28.86 -15.77
C ALA A 275 6.57 -29.24 -14.29
N VAL A 276 6.08 -28.42 -13.36
CA VAL A 276 6.06 -28.78 -11.93
C VAL A 276 5.16 -29.98 -11.72
N ASP A 277 5.70 -31.06 -11.17
CA ASP A 277 4.91 -32.20 -10.67
C ASP A 277 4.42 -31.92 -9.25
N LEU A 278 3.13 -31.59 -9.13
CA LEU A 278 2.49 -31.41 -7.83
C LEU A 278 1.92 -32.71 -7.28
N SER A 279 1.80 -33.79 -8.04
CA SER A 279 0.97 -34.97 -7.71
C SER A 279 1.29 -35.61 -6.35
N THR A 280 2.56 -35.53 -5.92
CA THR A 280 3.04 -36.09 -4.64
C THR A 280 3.61 -35.04 -3.68
N ASN A 281 3.72 -33.78 -4.11
CA ASN A 281 4.28 -32.70 -3.30
C ASN A 281 3.19 -32.02 -2.45
N TYR A 282 2.69 -32.74 -1.43
CA TYR A 282 1.60 -32.26 -0.58
C TYR A 282 1.94 -30.98 0.19
N GLU A 283 3.21 -30.80 0.60
CA GLU A 283 3.65 -29.57 1.27
C GLU A 283 3.56 -28.37 0.33
N LEU A 284 4.01 -28.49 -0.92
CA LEU A 284 3.88 -27.41 -1.89
C LEU A 284 2.43 -27.14 -2.26
N GLN A 285 1.60 -28.18 -2.47
CA GLN A 285 0.16 -28.02 -2.69
C GLN A 285 -0.51 -27.23 -1.54
N GLU A 286 -0.15 -27.53 -0.30
CA GLU A 286 -0.69 -26.84 0.87
C GLU A 286 -0.27 -25.38 0.91
N ILE A 287 1.01 -25.08 0.64
CA ILE A 287 1.52 -23.72 0.58
C ILE A 287 0.85 -22.93 -0.54
N ILE A 288 0.65 -23.55 -1.71
CA ILE A 288 -0.08 -22.94 -2.81
C ILE A 288 -1.53 -22.66 -2.40
N ALA A 289 -2.23 -23.63 -1.82
CA ALA A 289 -3.59 -23.43 -1.32
C ALA A 289 -3.64 -22.24 -0.35
N LEU A 290 -2.76 -22.22 0.67
CA LEU A 290 -2.62 -21.12 1.64
C LEU A 290 -2.33 -19.76 0.98
N SER A 291 -1.54 -19.73 -0.10
CA SER A 291 -1.29 -18.50 -0.85
C SER A 291 -2.54 -17.99 -1.58
N GLN A 292 -3.45 -18.87 -1.98
CA GLN A 292 -4.74 -18.49 -2.55
C GLN A 292 -5.74 -18.02 -1.48
N PHE A 293 -5.52 -18.34 -0.19
CA PHE A 293 -6.30 -17.78 0.91
C PHE A 293 -5.92 -16.35 1.25
N ASN A 294 -6.21 -15.39 0.38
CA ASN A 294 -6.06 -13.96 0.69
C ASN A 294 -7.43 -13.30 0.90
N ILE A 295 -7.44 -12.01 1.26
CA ILE A 295 -8.69 -11.27 1.47
C ILE A 295 -9.57 -11.19 0.22
N SER A 296 -9.01 -11.46 -0.97
CA SER A 296 -9.78 -11.52 -2.22
C SER A 296 -10.75 -12.70 -2.28
N LEU A 297 -10.64 -13.68 -1.37
CA LEU A 297 -11.71 -14.67 -1.13
C LEU A 297 -13.04 -14.00 -0.74
N PHE A 298 -12.97 -12.79 -0.21
CA PHE A 298 -14.09 -11.94 0.15
C PHE A 298 -14.20 -10.73 -0.78
N SER A 299 -13.70 -10.80 -2.03
CA SER A 299 -13.62 -9.63 -2.93
C SER A 299 -14.95 -8.89 -3.14
N GLU A 300 -16.09 -9.53 -2.89
CA GLU A 300 -17.43 -8.92 -2.94
C GLU A 300 -18.04 -8.60 -1.56
N LEU A 301 -17.35 -8.93 -0.45
CA LEU A 301 -17.82 -8.78 0.93
C LEU A 301 -16.93 -7.82 1.72
N ASP A 302 -17.53 -6.77 2.28
CA ASP A 302 -16.87 -5.98 3.32
C ASP A 302 -16.84 -6.76 4.63
N ILE A 303 -15.72 -7.45 4.87
CA ILE A 303 -15.52 -8.26 6.09
C ILE A 303 -15.57 -7.43 7.38
N ASN A 304 -15.44 -6.10 7.29
CA ASN A 304 -15.55 -5.21 8.45
C ASN A 304 -16.98 -4.74 8.73
N ALA A 305 -17.94 -5.09 7.85
CA ALA A 305 -19.31 -4.61 7.92
C ALA A 305 -20.31 -5.65 7.39
N ILE A 306 -20.29 -6.87 7.94
CA ILE A 306 -21.18 -7.95 7.52
C ILE A 306 -22.59 -7.74 8.09
N ALA A 307 -23.60 -7.61 7.21
CA ALA A 307 -25.00 -7.46 7.61
C ALA A 307 -25.93 -8.60 7.14
N GLY A 308 -25.46 -9.47 6.25
CA GLY A 308 -26.26 -10.54 5.66
C GLY A 308 -25.43 -11.77 5.32
N ASN A 309 -26.11 -12.83 4.94
CA ASN A 309 -25.50 -14.10 4.55
C ASN A 309 -24.56 -13.91 3.37
N PHE A 310 -23.53 -14.75 3.31
CA PHE A 310 -22.55 -14.72 2.23
C PHE A 310 -22.02 -16.13 1.97
N GLU A 311 -21.44 -16.32 0.79
CA GLU A 311 -20.83 -17.58 0.41
C GLU A 311 -19.34 -17.57 0.77
N LEU A 312 -18.89 -18.72 1.26
CA LEU A 312 -17.50 -19.03 1.54
C LEU A 312 -17.02 -20.06 0.54
N PRO A 313 -15.80 -19.92 0.01
CA PRO A 313 -15.23 -20.91 -0.88
C PRO A 313 -15.04 -22.22 -0.13
N THR A 314 -15.53 -23.32 -0.71
CA THR A 314 -15.42 -24.69 -0.16
C THR A 314 -14.35 -25.52 -0.86
N THR A 315 -13.74 -24.98 -1.90
CA THR A 315 -12.65 -25.59 -2.66
C THR A 315 -11.67 -24.52 -3.10
N VAL A 316 -10.41 -24.91 -3.27
CA VAL A 316 -9.35 -24.09 -3.86
C VAL A 316 -8.80 -24.84 -5.07
N PHE A 317 -8.53 -24.15 -6.18
CA PHE A 317 -8.04 -24.79 -7.40
C PHE A 317 -6.54 -24.55 -7.53
N ILE A 318 -5.75 -25.62 -7.39
CA ILE A 318 -4.29 -25.56 -7.56
C ILE A 318 -3.92 -25.84 -9.01
N SER A 319 -4.61 -26.81 -9.63
CA SER A 319 -4.49 -27.18 -11.04
C SER A 319 -5.78 -27.89 -11.49
N ASP A 320 -5.88 -28.23 -12.77
CA ASP A 320 -7.02 -28.95 -13.36
C ASP A 320 -7.31 -30.31 -12.68
N THR A 321 -6.33 -30.89 -11.99
CA THR A 321 -6.46 -32.20 -11.33
C THR A 321 -6.36 -32.15 -9.80
N ILE A 322 -6.04 -30.98 -9.23
CA ILE A 322 -5.81 -30.81 -7.79
C ILE A 322 -6.69 -29.68 -7.27
N SER A 323 -7.77 -30.05 -6.57
CA SER A 323 -8.74 -29.12 -6.00
C SER A 323 -9.10 -29.50 -4.55
N PRO A 324 -8.23 -29.20 -3.56
CA PRO A 324 -8.49 -29.60 -2.18
C PRO A 324 -9.69 -28.86 -1.59
N SER A 325 -10.38 -29.53 -0.67
CA SER A 325 -11.53 -28.96 0.02
C SER A 325 -11.11 -28.01 1.13
N ILE A 326 -11.93 -26.97 1.31
CA ILE A 326 -11.83 -25.98 2.37
C ILE A 326 -12.96 -26.24 3.35
N THR A 327 -12.61 -26.29 4.62
CA THR A 327 -13.58 -26.35 5.72
C THR A 327 -13.48 -25.08 6.55
N TRP A 328 -14.60 -24.61 7.08
CA TRP A 328 -14.68 -23.36 7.83
C TRP A 328 -15.24 -23.60 9.23
N THR A 329 -14.70 -22.87 10.21
CA THR A 329 -15.24 -22.79 11.57
C THR A 329 -15.33 -21.32 12.03
N SER A 330 -16.06 -21.07 13.12
CA SER A 330 -16.38 -19.75 13.68
C SER A 330 -16.07 -19.80 15.16
N SER A 331 -15.49 -18.73 15.66
CA SER A 331 -15.38 -18.51 17.10
C SER A 331 -16.73 -18.22 17.78
N ASN A 332 -17.78 -17.88 17.03
CA ASN A 332 -19.13 -17.60 17.54
C ASN A 332 -20.23 -18.07 16.56
N THR A 333 -20.71 -19.30 16.73
CA THR A 333 -21.72 -19.92 15.86
C THR A 333 -23.13 -19.36 16.02
N GLU A 334 -23.42 -18.61 17.10
CA GLU A 334 -24.72 -17.96 17.29
C GLU A 334 -24.86 -16.73 16.37
N VAL A 335 -23.76 -16.02 16.15
CA VAL A 335 -23.69 -14.84 15.28
C VAL A 335 -23.42 -15.23 13.83
N LEU A 336 -22.54 -16.21 13.61
CA LEU A 336 -22.13 -16.63 12.27
C LEU A 336 -21.91 -18.15 12.26
N SER A 337 -22.79 -18.86 11.57
CA SER A 337 -22.71 -20.31 11.35
C SER A 337 -22.53 -20.62 9.87
N PHE A 338 -22.02 -21.79 9.53
CA PHE A 338 -21.79 -22.21 8.14
C PHE A 338 -22.38 -23.58 7.90
N THR A 339 -23.01 -23.75 6.76
CA THR A 339 -23.51 -25.04 6.28
C THR A 339 -23.29 -25.08 4.77
N ASN A 340 -22.56 -26.10 4.29
CA ASN A 340 -22.33 -26.35 2.87
C ASN A 340 -21.79 -25.16 2.05
N GLY A 341 -20.90 -24.34 2.63
CA GLY A 341 -20.32 -23.17 1.96
C GLY A 341 -21.07 -21.86 2.22
N THR A 342 -22.33 -21.91 2.65
CA THR A 342 -23.08 -20.69 3.00
C THR A 342 -22.85 -20.31 4.45
N ALA A 343 -22.33 -19.09 4.68
CA ALA A 343 -22.29 -18.46 5.98
C ALA A 343 -23.65 -17.78 6.27
N THR A 344 -24.34 -18.25 7.29
CA THR A 344 -25.59 -17.67 7.80
C THR A 344 -25.28 -16.69 8.92
N VAL A 345 -25.68 -15.44 8.72
CA VAL A 345 -25.45 -14.33 9.63
C VAL A 345 -26.71 -14.07 10.45
N THR A 346 -26.55 -14.14 11.77
CA THR A 346 -27.55 -13.67 12.74
C THR A 346 -27.03 -12.38 13.34
N GLN A 347 -27.58 -11.24 12.91
CA GLN A 347 -27.13 -9.95 13.41
C GLN A 347 -27.37 -9.84 14.94
N PRO A 348 -26.31 -9.60 15.73
CA PRO A 348 -26.40 -9.44 17.18
C PRO A 348 -26.99 -8.07 17.57
N ASN A 349 -27.30 -7.83 18.84
CA ASN A 349 -27.73 -6.50 19.30
C ASN A 349 -26.60 -5.46 19.34
N ILE A 350 -25.34 -5.92 19.36
CA ILE A 350 -24.13 -5.11 19.40
C ILE A 350 -23.18 -5.66 18.35
N ALA A 351 -22.54 -4.80 17.56
CA ALA A 351 -21.57 -5.23 16.55
C ALA A 351 -20.52 -6.15 17.18
N THR A 352 -20.30 -7.31 16.57
CA THR A 352 -19.53 -8.40 17.17
C THR A 352 -18.45 -8.85 16.20
N SER A 353 -17.21 -8.83 16.69
CA SER A 353 -16.07 -9.41 16.00
C SER A 353 -16.10 -10.94 16.12
N VAL A 354 -15.94 -11.64 15.00
CA VAL A 354 -15.94 -13.10 14.89
C VAL A 354 -14.68 -13.54 14.13
N VAL A 355 -14.03 -14.60 14.59
CA VAL A 355 -12.90 -15.22 13.87
C VAL A 355 -13.42 -16.40 13.06
N LEU A 356 -13.24 -16.35 11.75
CA LEU A 356 -13.47 -17.45 10.82
C LEU A 356 -12.16 -18.16 10.55
N THR A 357 -12.11 -19.47 10.77
CA THR A 357 -10.92 -20.27 10.50
C THR A 357 -11.16 -21.15 9.27
N ALA A 358 -10.47 -20.84 8.18
CA ALA A 358 -10.39 -21.72 7.02
C ALA A 358 -9.38 -22.83 7.30
N SER A 359 -9.69 -24.06 6.93
CA SER A 359 -8.82 -25.22 7.08
C SER A 359 -8.75 -26.01 5.77
N VAL A 360 -7.54 -26.33 5.32
CA VAL A 360 -7.29 -27.18 4.16
C VAL A 360 -6.47 -28.39 4.57
N THR A 361 -6.92 -29.57 4.13
CA THR A 361 -6.26 -30.85 4.40
C THR A 361 -5.77 -31.47 3.10
N ILE A 362 -4.46 -31.68 2.99
CA ILE A 362 -3.81 -32.28 1.83
C ILE A 362 -2.82 -33.33 2.32
N GLY A 363 -2.87 -34.54 1.77
CA GLY A 363 -1.96 -35.63 2.19
C GLY A 363 -2.04 -35.98 3.68
N GLY A 364 -3.15 -35.68 4.36
CA GLY A 364 -3.34 -35.87 5.80
C GLY A 364 -2.78 -34.75 6.69
N ILE A 365 -2.16 -33.72 6.12
CA ILE A 365 -1.71 -32.52 6.82
C ILE A 365 -2.81 -31.46 6.72
N THR A 366 -3.17 -30.85 7.86
CA THR A 366 -4.17 -29.78 7.91
C THR A 366 -3.52 -28.47 8.30
N LYS A 367 -3.77 -27.42 7.52
CA LYS A 367 -3.39 -26.05 7.88
C LYS A 367 -4.53 -25.08 7.81
N THR A 368 -4.39 -24.05 8.64
CA THR A 368 -5.47 -23.13 8.95
C THR A 368 -5.06 -21.68 8.68
N LYS A 369 -6.05 -20.86 8.33
CA LYS A 369 -5.90 -19.41 8.27
C LYS A 369 -7.11 -18.75 8.91
N ASP A 370 -6.82 -17.82 9.82
CA ASP A 370 -7.83 -17.07 10.54
C ASP A 370 -8.15 -15.75 9.83
N PHE A 371 -9.43 -15.43 9.79
CA PHE A 371 -9.97 -14.18 9.26
C PHE A 371 -10.83 -13.55 10.35
N THR A 372 -10.47 -12.33 10.76
CA THR A 372 -11.31 -11.58 11.69
C THR A 372 -12.33 -10.80 10.88
N VAL A 373 -13.62 -11.05 11.13
CA VAL A 373 -14.73 -10.35 10.50
C VAL A 373 -15.57 -9.63 11.55
N ASN A 374 -16.26 -8.57 11.15
CA ASN A 374 -17.13 -7.80 12.03
C ASN A 374 -18.58 -7.86 11.53
N VAL A 375 -19.44 -8.47 12.33
CA VAL A 375 -20.88 -8.59 12.06
C VAL A 375 -21.59 -7.39 12.69
N LEU A 376 -22.30 -6.64 11.86
CA LEU A 376 -23.03 -5.45 12.25
C LEU A 376 -24.22 -5.81 13.15
N ALA A 377 -24.50 -4.91 14.10
CA ALA A 377 -25.67 -5.03 14.94
C ALA A 377 -26.96 -5.00 14.11
N LYS A 378 -27.97 -5.75 14.58
CA LYS A 378 -29.33 -5.67 14.10
C LYS A 378 -29.84 -4.25 14.32
N VAL A 379 -30.52 -3.71 13.31
CA VAL A 379 -31.18 -2.41 13.43
C VAL A 379 -32.22 -2.49 14.54
N ASN A 380 -32.04 -1.66 15.57
CA ASN A 380 -33.05 -1.47 16.61
C ASN A 380 -33.98 -0.33 16.19
N SER A 381 -35.17 -0.68 15.68
CA SER A 381 -36.16 0.29 15.22
C SER A 381 -36.55 1.31 16.29
N ASP A 382 -36.49 0.95 17.57
CA ASP A 382 -36.87 1.85 18.68
C ASP A 382 -35.86 3.01 18.84
N ASN A 383 -34.62 2.79 18.39
CA ASN A 383 -33.56 3.78 18.44
C ASN A 383 -33.56 4.71 17.21
N LEU A 384 -34.29 4.38 16.16
CA LEU A 384 -34.31 5.18 14.95
C LEU A 384 -35.07 6.49 15.16
N SER A 385 -34.58 7.53 14.50
CA SER A 385 -35.21 8.83 14.45
C SER A 385 -34.99 9.47 13.09
N LYS A 386 -35.96 10.28 12.69
CA LYS A 386 -35.78 11.27 11.63
C LYS A 386 -34.64 12.20 11.98
N LEU A 387 -33.91 12.63 10.95
CA LEU A 387 -32.88 13.67 11.08
C LEU A 387 -33.53 14.98 11.58
N PRO A 388 -32.84 15.74 12.45
CA PRO A 388 -33.34 17.01 12.92
C PRO A 388 -33.27 18.07 11.82
N ALA A 389 -34.00 19.18 11.98
CA ALA A 389 -34.08 20.23 10.94
C ALA A 389 -32.71 20.86 10.63
N GLU A 390 -31.80 20.92 11.61
CA GLU A 390 -30.44 21.39 11.37
C GLU A 390 -29.60 20.47 10.45
N ALA A 391 -30.05 19.25 10.16
CA ALA A 391 -29.40 18.40 9.18
C ALA A 391 -29.69 18.84 7.73
N ASP A 392 -30.79 19.58 7.49
CA ASP A 392 -31.17 20.02 6.15
C ASP A 392 -30.12 20.94 5.53
N GLY A 393 -29.74 20.68 4.29
CA GLY A 393 -28.69 21.40 3.57
C GLY A 393 -27.88 20.52 2.64
N THR A 394 -26.88 21.12 2.00
CA THR A 394 -25.90 20.39 1.18
C THR A 394 -24.70 20.04 2.05
N TRP A 395 -24.27 18.78 2.00
CA TRP A 395 -23.10 18.31 2.75
C TRP A 395 -22.02 17.87 1.78
N VAL A 396 -20.80 18.33 2.03
CA VAL A 396 -19.64 18.10 1.15
C VAL A 396 -18.51 17.50 1.98
N MET A 397 -17.89 16.46 1.43
CA MET A 397 -16.65 15.90 1.97
C MET A 397 -15.46 16.82 1.70
N PRO A 398 -14.60 17.10 2.70
CA PRO A 398 -13.34 17.79 2.45
C PRO A 398 -12.52 17.04 1.39
N ASN A 399 -12.04 17.77 0.38
CA ASN A 399 -11.20 17.24 -0.71
C ASN A 399 -11.84 16.12 -1.57
N SER A 400 -13.17 16.06 -1.64
CA SER A 400 -13.88 15.06 -2.45
C SER A 400 -15.00 15.70 -3.27
N THR A 401 -15.34 15.09 -4.40
CA THR A 401 -16.45 15.47 -5.28
C THR A 401 -17.80 14.96 -4.79
N LEU A 402 -17.82 14.12 -3.76
CA LEU A 402 -19.04 13.57 -3.19
C LEU A 402 -19.78 14.62 -2.37
N SER A 403 -21.01 14.93 -2.81
CA SER A 403 -21.96 15.75 -2.07
C SER A 403 -23.33 15.08 -2.02
N PHE A 404 -24.10 15.39 -0.99
CA PHE A 404 -25.50 14.98 -0.88
C PHE A 404 -26.34 16.09 -0.26
N ILE A 405 -27.62 16.09 -0.59
CA ILE A 405 -28.58 17.08 -0.09
C ILE A 405 -29.53 16.37 0.88
N ILE A 406 -29.66 16.93 2.08
CA ILE A 406 -30.69 16.53 3.04
C ILE A 406 -31.83 17.54 2.99
N ASN A 407 -33.04 17.03 2.79
CA ASN A 407 -34.27 17.81 2.90
C ASN A 407 -35.34 16.97 3.61
N THR A 408 -35.75 17.40 4.81
CA THR A 408 -36.84 16.77 5.57
C THR A 408 -36.64 15.26 5.76
N SER A 409 -35.43 14.86 6.19
CA SER A 409 -35.04 13.43 6.32
C SER A 409 -35.10 12.63 5.02
N LYS A 410 -34.97 13.29 3.87
CA LYS A 410 -34.67 12.64 2.59
C LYS A 410 -33.26 13.02 2.17
N MET A 411 -32.45 12.04 1.81
CA MET A 411 -31.12 12.24 1.26
C MET A 411 -31.17 12.07 -0.24
N THR A 412 -30.66 13.07 -0.97
CA THR A 412 -30.49 13.02 -2.42
C THR A 412 -29.01 12.91 -2.75
N MET A 413 -28.64 11.84 -3.45
CA MET A 413 -27.29 11.60 -3.97
C MET A 413 -27.39 11.46 -5.49
N SER A 414 -26.72 12.36 -6.22
CA SER A 414 -26.86 12.46 -7.67
C SER A 414 -28.35 12.58 -8.08
N THR A 415 -28.92 11.60 -8.78
CA THR A 415 -30.31 11.59 -9.24
C THR A 415 -31.29 10.81 -8.35
N SER A 416 -30.81 10.16 -7.28
CA SER A 416 -31.62 9.27 -6.44
C SER A 416 -31.92 9.91 -5.09
N THR A 417 -33.16 9.78 -4.63
CA THR A 417 -33.61 10.28 -3.32
C THR A 417 -34.15 9.14 -2.46
N TYR A 418 -33.62 9.00 -1.25
CA TYR A 418 -34.02 7.99 -0.28
C TYR A 418 -34.56 8.63 1.00
N GLY A 419 -35.53 7.99 1.65
CA GLY A 419 -35.87 8.32 3.04
C GLY A 419 -34.76 7.84 3.95
N VAL A 420 -34.36 8.67 4.91
CA VAL A 420 -33.23 8.36 5.80
C VAL A 420 -33.58 8.60 7.26
N GLU A 421 -33.04 7.73 8.11
CA GLU A 421 -33.15 7.82 9.57
C GLU A 421 -31.78 7.52 10.18
N TYR A 422 -31.61 7.87 11.45
CA TYR A 422 -30.38 7.59 12.18
C TYR A 422 -30.68 6.96 13.53
N ASP A 423 -29.78 6.10 14.00
CA ASP A 423 -29.83 5.55 15.36
C ASP A 423 -29.37 6.63 16.34
N LYS A 424 -30.25 7.05 17.26
CA LYS A 424 -29.99 8.11 18.25
C LYS A 424 -28.87 7.78 19.24
N THR A 425 -28.53 6.51 19.43
CA THR A 425 -27.48 6.04 20.35
C THR A 425 -26.12 6.02 19.67
N THR A 426 -26.07 5.49 18.44
CA THR A 426 -24.79 5.27 17.74
C THR A 426 -24.48 6.34 16.70
N GLY A 427 -25.46 7.13 16.28
CA GLY A 427 -25.38 8.06 15.16
C GLY A 427 -25.42 7.40 13.79
N GLN A 428 -25.47 6.06 13.68
CA GLN A 428 -25.40 5.36 12.39
C GLN A 428 -26.58 5.73 11.48
N MET A 429 -26.30 6.04 10.21
CA MET A 429 -27.32 6.36 9.21
C MET A 429 -27.88 5.11 8.53
N TYR A 430 -29.18 5.14 8.24
CA TYR A 430 -29.92 4.13 7.50
C TYR A 430 -30.75 4.78 6.38
N TYR A 431 -30.86 4.12 5.23
CA TYR A 431 -31.82 4.47 4.20
C TYR A 431 -32.91 3.42 4.10
N ILE A 432 -34.09 3.85 3.68
CA ILE A 432 -35.26 2.99 3.54
C ILE A 432 -35.36 2.62 2.06
N ALA A 433 -35.24 1.34 1.76
CA ALA A 433 -35.45 0.77 0.42
C ALA A 433 -36.31 -0.48 0.53
N ASP A 434 -37.31 -0.61 -0.32
CA ASP A 434 -38.23 -1.76 -0.36
C ASP A 434 -38.89 -2.09 1.00
N SER A 435 -39.15 -1.05 1.82
CA SER A 435 -39.68 -1.15 3.18
C SER A 435 -38.73 -1.75 4.22
N GLU A 436 -37.44 -1.89 3.89
CA GLU A 436 -36.39 -2.34 4.82
C GLU A 436 -35.38 -1.22 5.10
N TYR A 437 -34.87 -1.20 6.33
CA TYR A 437 -33.76 -0.33 6.72
C TYR A 437 -32.44 -0.95 6.26
N LYS A 438 -31.72 -0.21 5.41
CA LYS A 438 -30.39 -0.58 4.94
C LYS A 438 -29.37 0.38 5.52
N ILE A 439 -28.28 -0.15 6.05
CA ILE A 439 -27.22 0.66 6.65
C ILE A 439 -26.49 1.47 5.58
N MET A 440 -26.18 2.73 5.86
CA MET A 440 -25.23 3.50 5.07
C MET A 440 -23.84 3.34 5.68
N THR A 441 -23.10 2.35 5.22
CA THR A 441 -21.78 2.01 5.76
C THR A 441 -20.87 3.24 5.84
N GLY A 442 -20.28 3.47 7.01
CA GLY A 442 -19.34 4.56 7.24
C GLY A 442 -19.97 5.95 7.46
N LEU A 443 -21.28 6.13 7.26
CA LEU A 443 -21.95 7.42 7.42
C LEU A 443 -22.70 7.51 8.76
N PHE A 444 -22.40 8.57 9.53
CA PHE A 444 -22.97 8.82 10.85
C PHE A 444 -23.50 10.26 10.94
N TRP A 445 -24.54 10.48 11.74
CA TRP A 445 -24.98 11.78 12.23
C TRP A 445 -24.65 11.90 13.72
N LYS A 446 -23.72 12.78 14.08
CA LYS A 446 -23.29 13.03 15.46
C LYS A 446 -23.01 14.51 15.67
N ASP A 447 -23.39 15.03 16.83
CA ASP A 447 -23.06 16.41 17.24
C ASP A 447 -23.39 17.46 16.16
N SER A 448 -24.58 17.35 15.56
CA SER A 448 -25.09 18.22 14.47
C SER A 448 -24.27 18.18 13.17
N THR A 449 -23.49 17.13 12.95
CA THR A 449 -22.59 16.99 11.80
C THR A 449 -22.67 15.58 11.21
N PHE A 450 -22.58 15.47 9.88
CA PHE A 450 -22.37 14.17 9.26
C PHE A 450 -20.89 13.79 9.32
N ILE A 451 -20.60 12.53 9.62
CA ILE A 451 -19.25 11.96 9.62
C ILE A 451 -19.26 10.81 8.61
N ASN A 452 -18.43 10.89 7.58
CA ASN A 452 -18.24 9.79 6.62
C ASN A 452 -16.85 9.19 6.78
N MET A 453 -16.76 7.89 7.04
CA MET A 453 -15.50 7.15 7.23
C MET A 453 -14.54 7.84 8.22
N GLY A 454 -15.09 8.42 9.29
CA GLY A 454 -14.33 9.15 10.31
C GLY A 454 -14.04 10.62 9.98
N VAL A 455 -14.39 11.11 8.79
CA VAL A 455 -14.20 12.49 8.37
C VAL A 455 -15.49 13.29 8.57
N ALA A 456 -15.42 14.37 9.36
CA ALA A 456 -16.54 15.30 9.51
C ALA A 456 -16.80 16.04 8.19
N LEU A 457 -18.05 16.03 7.75
CA LEU A 457 -18.51 16.74 6.56
C LEU A 457 -18.77 18.20 6.89
N THR A 458 -18.54 19.05 5.90
CA THR A 458 -18.89 20.47 5.99
C THR A 458 -20.28 20.69 5.44
N LYS A 459 -21.12 21.36 6.23
CA LYS A 459 -22.42 21.85 5.77
C LYS A 459 -22.17 23.01 4.81
N GLY A 460 -22.34 22.76 3.52
CA GLY A 460 -22.40 23.81 2.52
C GLY A 460 -23.58 24.72 2.85
N THR A 461 -23.31 25.97 3.19
CA THR A 461 -24.35 26.96 3.34
C THR A 461 -25.02 27.10 1.98
N GLY A 462 -26.27 26.66 1.85
CA GLY A 462 -27.14 26.97 0.70
C GLY A 462 -27.47 28.46 0.59
N THR A 463 -26.58 29.33 1.06
CA THR A 463 -26.60 30.79 1.01
C THR A 463 -25.29 31.16 0.37
N VAL A 464 -25.36 31.81 -0.79
CA VAL A 464 -24.19 32.34 -1.50
C VAL A 464 -23.44 33.27 -0.54
N THR A 465 -22.30 32.84 -0.04
CA THR A 465 -21.46 33.64 0.87
C THR A 465 -20.46 34.51 0.13
N GLY A 466 -20.15 34.19 -1.14
CA GLY A 466 -19.26 34.99 -1.97
C GLY A 466 -19.95 36.05 -2.81
N THR A 467 -19.19 37.03 -3.28
CA THR A 467 -19.70 38.02 -4.21
C THR A 467 -19.82 37.37 -5.59
N LEU A 468 -21.04 37.29 -6.15
CA LEU A 468 -21.21 36.83 -7.52
C LEU A 468 -20.68 37.87 -8.50
N LEU A 469 -19.59 37.53 -9.16
CA LEU A 469 -18.96 38.36 -10.16
C LEU A 469 -19.28 37.86 -11.57
N ASN A 470 -19.26 38.79 -12.52
CA ASN A 470 -19.16 38.41 -13.92
C ASN A 470 -17.83 37.70 -14.15
N LEU A 471 -17.80 36.72 -15.05
CA LEU A 471 -16.55 36.08 -15.43
C LEU A 471 -15.60 37.10 -16.07
N PRO A 472 -14.30 37.01 -15.76
CA PRO A 472 -13.31 37.86 -16.37
C PRO A 472 -13.15 37.57 -17.88
N ALA A 473 -12.64 38.53 -18.65
CA ALA A 473 -12.56 38.44 -20.11
C ALA A 473 -11.65 37.29 -20.61
N ASP A 474 -10.72 36.83 -19.78
CA ASP A 474 -9.89 35.65 -20.02
C ASP A 474 -10.68 34.32 -19.94
N ALA A 475 -11.90 34.32 -19.39
CA ALA A 475 -12.80 33.18 -19.46
C ALA A 475 -13.49 33.05 -20.85
N ASP A 476 -13.55 34.12 -21.65
CA ASP A 476 -14.21 34.12 -22.96
C ASP A 476 -13.47 33.21 -23.95
N GLY A 477 -14.22 32.39 -24.68
CA GLY A 477 -13.70 31.41 -25.63
C GLY A 477 -14.45 30.08 -25.61
N THR A 478 -14.11 29.18 -26.52
CA THR A 478 -14.68 27.83 -26.57
C THR A 478 -13.91 26.92 -25.63
N TRP A 479 -14.62 26.25 -24.72
CA TRP A 479 -14.03 25.31 -23.77
C TRP A 479 -14.34 23.88 -24.19
N THR A 480 -13.30 23.05 -24.19
CA THR A 480 -13.33 21.69 -24.70
C THR A 480 -13.06 20.69 -23.58
N MET A 481 -13.70 19.53 -23.67
CA MET A 481 -13.40 18.37 -22.83
C MET A 481 -12.94 17.25 -23.76
N SER A 482 -11.71 16.75 -23.55
CA SER A 482 -11.09 15.74 -24.42
C SER A 482 -11.12 16.12 -25.91
N GLY A 483 -10.91 17.41 -26.21
CA GLY A 483 -10.87 17.95 -27.59
C GLY A 483 -12.23 18.23 -28.24
N SER A 484 -13.35 17.85 -27.62
CA SER A 484 -14.70 18.18 -28.12
C SER A 484 -15.22 19.50 -27.52
N PRO A 485 -15.79 20.43 -28.31
CA PRO A 485 -16.42 21.64 -27.79
C PRO A 485 -17.58 21.31 -26.86
N LEU A 486 -17.54 21.85 -25.63
CA LEU A 486 -18.58 21.66 -24.64
C LEU A 486 -19.48 22.89 -24.54
N PHE A 487 -18.88 24.06 -24.39
CA PHE A 487 -19.56 25.36 -24.41
C PHE A 487 -18.63 26.48 -24.85
N THR A 488 -19.19 27.62 -25.24
CA THR A 488 -18.47 28.86 -25.54
C THR A 488 -18.93 29.95 -24.58
N ILE A 489 -17.99 30.68 -23.99
CA ILE A 489 -18.27 31.84 -23.14
C ILE A 489 -17.96 33.11 -23.93
N SER A 490 -18.88 34.08 -23.85
CA SER A 490 -18.67 35.45 -24.34
C SER A 490 -19.36 36.42 -23.40
N ASN A 491 -18.62 37.34 -22.78
CA ASN A 491 -19.17 38.35 -21.85
C ASN A 491 -20.08 37.74 -20.76
N SER A 492 -19.63 36.68 -20.09
CA SER A 492 -20.42 35.95 -19.07
C SER A 492 -21.72 35.32 -19.57
N VAL A 493 -21.87 35.14 -20.88
CA VAL A 493 -22.93 34.34 -21.50
C VAL A 493 -22.32 33.03 -21.97
N MET A 494 -22.86 31.91 -21.47
CA MET A 494 -22.49 30.57 -21.90
C MET A 494 -23.44 30.09 -23.00
N THR A 495 -22.87 29.63 -24.10
CA THR A 495 -23.58 28.92 -25.17
C THR A 495 -23.11 27.46 -25.19
N THR A 496 -23.99 26.51 -24.89
CA THR A 496 -23.66 25.07 -24.89
C THR A 496 -23.59 24.50 -26.30
N SER A 497 -23.03 23.29 -26.46
CA SER A 497 -22.92 22.61 -27.75
C SER A 497 -24.27 22.35 -28.44
N ASP A 498 -25.36 22.26 -27.69
CA ASP A 498 -26.74 22.13 -28.18
C ASP A 498 -27.44 23.50 -28.39
N SER A 499 -26.67 24.60 -28.42
CA SER A 499 -27.14 25.98 -28.65
C SER A 499 -28.06 26.56 -27.57
N GLN A 500 -28.04 26.03 -26.35
CA GLN A 500 -28.70 26.69 -25.21
C GLN A 500 -27.84 27.85 -24.71
N ILE A 501 -28.49 28.94 -24.26
CA ILE A 501 -27.83 30.17 -23.87
C ILE A 501 -28.18 30.49 -22.40
N PHE A 502 -27.15 30.69 -21.58
CA PHE A 502 -27.28 31.00 -20.16
C PHE A 502 -26.46 32.24 -19.80
N THR A 503 -27.04 33.15 -19.02
CA THR A 503 -26.25 34.15 -18.30
C THR A 503 -25.64 33.47 -17.09
N ILE A 504 -24.32 33.57 -16.91
CA ILE A 504 -23.61 32.92 -15.81
C ILE A 504 -22.80 33.91 -14.99
N ARG A 505 -22.58 33.57 -13.72
CA ARG A 505 -21.66 34.25 -12.81
C ARG A 505 -20.85 33.23 -12.03
N TYR A 506 -19.73 33.67 -11.46
CA TYR A 506 -18.94 32.82 -10.58
C TYR A 506 -18.87 33.41 -9.18
N ASP A 507 -18.81 32.54 -8.18
CA ASP A 507 -18.52 32.91 -6.80
C ASP A 507 -17.00 33.12 -6.65
N SER A 508 -16.60 34.32 -6.24
CA SER A 508 -15.19 34.71 -6.11
C SER A 508 -14.41 33.88 -5.09
N ASP A 509 -15.09 33.28 -4.11
CA ASP A 509 -14.44 32.67 -2.94
C ASP A 509 -14.15 31.20 -3.18
N ASN A 510 -14.98 30.51 -3.97
CA ASN A 510 -14.87 29.07 -4.23
C ASN A 510 -14.86 28.70 -5.73
N GLY A 511 -15.07 29.67 -6.63
CA GLY A 511 -15.06 29.45 -8.07
C GLY A 511 -16.33 28.83 -8.65
N GLN A 512 -17.35 28.51 -7.85
CA GLN A 512 -18.57 27.85 -8.31
C GLN A 512 -19.30 28.69 -9.38
N ILE A 513 -19.69 28.06 -10.49
CA ILE A 513 -20.49 28.71 -11.53
C ILE A 513 -21.98 28.63 -11.18
N TYR A 514 -22.70 29.74 -11.41
CA TYR A 514 -24.15 29.87 -11.24
C TYR A 514 -24.80 30.33 -12.54
N ILE A 515 -25.95 29.74 -12.87
CA ILE A 515 -26.86 30.23 -13.90
C ILE A 515 -27.76 31.29 -13.28
N ILE A 516 -27.87 32.44 -13.96
CA ILE A 516 -28.71 33.56 -13.58
C ILE A 516 -29.90 33.64 -14.54
N THR A 517 -31.10 33.45 -14.00
CA THR A 517 -32.36 33.72 -14.72
C THR A 517 -33.04 34.95 -14.10
N SER A 518 -34.16 35.40 -14.67
CA SER A 518 -34.94 36.51 -14.10
C SER A 518 -35.46 36.21 -12.69
N ASP A 519 -35.66 34.92 -12.38
CA ASP A 519 -36.43 34.48 -11.22
C ASP A 519 -35.60 33.66 -10.20
N ALA A 520 -34.40 33.20 -10.59
CA ALA A 520 -33.57 32.35 -9.74
C ALA A 520 -32.06 32.45 -10.05
N THR A 521 -31.26 32.09 -9.05
CA THR A 521 -29.82 31.83 -9.18
C THR A 521 -29.58 30.38 -8.78
N SER A 522 -29.03 29.57 -9.68
CA SER A 522 -28.86 28.13 -9.45
C SER A 522 -27.42 27.71 -9.75
N PRO A 523 -26.74 26.97 -8.86
CA PRO A 523 -25.38 26.50 -9.12
C PRO A 523 -25.40 25.50 -10.28
N MET A 524 -24.41 25.60 -11.16
CA MET A 524 -24.11 24.56 -12.14
C MET A 524 -23.37 23.42 -11.45
N SER A 525 -24.03 22.26 -11.34
CA SER A 525 -23.44 21.10 -10.70
C SER A 525 -22.04 20.82 -11.23
N GLU A 526 -21.09 20.70 -10.30
CA GLU A 526 -19.72 20.26 -10.56
C GLU A 526 -18.94 21.15 -11.55
N THR A 527 -19.38 22.40 -11.80
CA THR A 527 -18.74 23.35 -12.73
C THR A 527 -18.11 24.53 -11.98
N PHE A 528 -16.80 24.69 -12.09
CA PHE A 528 -16.03 25.72 -11.36
C PHE A 528 -15.13 26.53 -12.30
N TRP A 529 -14.83 27.76 -11.92
CA TRP A 529 -13.81 28.64 -12.48
C TRP A 529 -12.76 28.93 -11.42
N ASN A 530 -11.51 28.53 -11.66
CA ASN A 530 -10.42 28.70 -10.69
C ASN A 530 -9.60 29.99 -10.90
N GLY A 531 -10.09 30.90 -11.73
CA GLY A 531 -9.37 32.11 -12.14
C GLY A 531 -8.64 32.00 -13.47
N THR A 532 -8.44 30.80 -14.02
CA THR A 532 -7.75 30.60 -15.31
C THR A 532 -8.38 29.54 -16.20
N VAL A 533 -8.98 28.51 -15.62
CA VAL A 533 -9.60 27.39 -16.33
C VAL A 533 -10.92 27.00 -15.70
N PHE A 534 -11.82 26.48 -16.53
CA PHE A 534 -13.01 25.79 -16.05
C PHE A 534 -12.70 24.35 -15.69
N THR A 535 -13.35 23.86 -14.65
CA THR A 535 -13.38 22.44 -14.27
C THR A 535 -14.81 21.95 -14.29
N ILE A 536 -15.07 20.81 -14.94
CA ILE A 536 -16.34 20.08 -14.82
C ILE A 536 -16.06 18.69 -14.28
N LYS A 537 -16.72 18.29 -13.19
CA LYS A 537 -16.50 16.97 -12.54
C LYS A 537 -15.03 16.72 -12.18
N GLY A 538 -14.29 17.78 -11.85
CA GLY A 538 -12.86 17.73 -11.57
C GLY A 538 -11.95 17.64 -12.80
N ILE A 539 -12.52 17.56 -14.02
CA ILE A 539 -11.75 17.54 -15.26
C ILE A 539 -11.47 18.98 -15.70
N LEU A 540 -10.20 19.33 -15.86
CA LEU A 540 -9.79 20.62 -16.41
C LEU A 540 -10.21 20.69 -17.88
N LEU A 541 -10.95 21.73 -18.22
CA LEU A 541 -11.31 22.01 -19.61
C LEU A 541 -10.15 22.73 -20.30
N THR A 542 -9.99 22.45 -21.58
CA THR A 542 -8.98 23.12 -22.41
C THR A 542 -9.66 24.25 -23.18
N LYS A 543 -9.11 25.45 -23.07
CA LYS A 543 -9.56 26.60 -23.87
C LYS A 543 -9.12 26.38 -25.33
N GLY A 544 -10.08 26.20 -26.22
CA GLY A 544 -9.86 26.13 -27.65
C GLY A 544 -9.27 27.43 -28.15
N THR A 545 -8.14 27.35 -28.85
CA THR A 545 -7.46 28.50 -29.46
C THR A 545 -8.21 28.94 -30.71
N GLY A 546 -9.39 29.53 -30.53
CA GLY A 546 -10.02 30.34 -31.56
C GLY A 546 -9.35 31.71 -31.57
N THR A 547 -8.38 31.93 -32.45
CA THR A 547 -7.91 33.28 -32.76
C THR A 547 -8.81 33.90 -33.81
N ASP A 548 -9.38 35.05 -33.45
CA ASP A 548 -9.93 36.01 -34.40
C ASP A 548 -8.95 36.29 -35.54
N GLY A 549 -9.46 36.20 -36.78
CA GLY A 549 -8.97 36.92 -37.95
C GLY A 549 -7.66 36.44 -38.60
N GLY A 550 -7.77 35.52 -39.58
CA GLY A 550 -6.82 35.45 -40.71
C GLY A 550 -6.21 34.08 -41.04
N THR A 551 -6.95 33.27 -41.81
CA THR A 551 -6.47 32.28 -42.82
C THR A 551 -5.27 31.35 -42.48
N SER A 552 -5.52 30.22 -41.81
CA SER A 552 -5.42 28.86 -42.39
C SER A 552 -5.84 27.80 -41.36
N THR A 553 -6.85 27.02 -41.72
CA THR A 553 -7.46 25.89 -40.99
C THR A 553 -6.53 24.68 -40.96
N GLY A 554 -6.09 24.25 -39.79
CA GLY A 554 -5.49 22.93 -39.56
C GLY A 554 -6.01 22.36 -38.25
N VAL A 555 -6.67 21.20 -38.31
CA VAL A 555 -7.17 20.46 -37.14
C VAL A 555 -6.11 19.42 -36.80
N TYR A 556 -5.32 19.66 -35.75
CA TYR A 556 -4.30 18.72 -35.30
C TYR A 556 -4.92 17.63 -34.43
N ILE A 557 -4.81 16.39 -34.89
CA ILE A 557 -5.32 15.23 -34.17
C ILE A 557 -4.21 14.18 -34.00
N ASN A 558 -4.37 13.37 -32.97
CA ASN A 558 -3.51 12.21 -32.76
C ASN A 558 -3.64 11.24 -33.94
N LEU A 559 -2.55 10.55 -34.26
CA LEU A 559 -2.59 9.51 -35.29
C LEU A 559 -3.54 8.39 -34.85
N PRO A 560 -4.35 7.84 -35.77
CA PRO A 560 -5.19 6.69 -35.46
C PRO A 560 -4.31 5.48 -35.11
N THR A 561 -4.83 4.57 -34.30
CA THR A 561 -4.13 3.33 -33.92
C THR A 561 -3.74 2.46 -35.12
N THR A 562 -4.39 2.64 -36.27
CA THR A 562 -4.02 2.00 -37.54
C THR A 562 -2.61 2.37 -38.04
N ALA A 563 -2.11 3.54 -37.62
CA ALA A 563 -0.76 4.00 -37.90
C ALA A 563 0.32 3.30 -37.05
N ASN A 564 -0.03 2.64 -35.94
CA ASN A 564 0.93 1.97 -35.05
C ASN A 564 1.65 0.83 -35.79
N GLY A 565 2.97 0.71 -35.63
CA GLY A 565 3.82 -0.30 -36.26
C GLY A 565 5.10 0.29 -36.87
N SER A 566 5.91 -0.58 -37.48
CA SER A 566 7.15 -0.18 -38.17
C SER A 566 6.88 0.17 -39.63
N TRP A 567 7.47 1.26 -40.11
CA TRP A 567 7.27 1.77 -41.46
C TRP A 567 8.60 1.89 -42.20
N GLY A 568 8.66 1.38 -43.42
CA GLY A 568 9.92 1.25 -44.15
C GLY A 568 9.79 1.16 -45.66
N VAL A 569 10.93 1.13 -46.35
CA VAL A 569 11.04 0.90 -47.80
C VAL A 569 11.92 -0.31 -48.04
N GLY A 570 11.48 -1.25 -48.87
CA GLY A 570 12.29 -2.41 -49.27
C GLY A 570 12.68 -3.34 -48.10
N GLY A 571 11.84 -3.45 -47.07
CA GLY A 571 12.10 -4.30 -45.89
C GLY A 571 12.96 -3.65 -44.79
N VAL A 572 13.43 -2.41 -44.98
CA VAL A 572 14.24 -1.68 -43.99
C VAL A 572 13.37 -0.65 -43.27
N SER A 573 13.32 -0.73 -41.93
CA SER A 573 12.55 0.20 -41.09
C SER A 573 13.17 1.59 -41.11
N VAL A 574 12.33 2.61 -41.31
CA VAL A 574 12.69 4.04 -41.28
C VAL A 574 12.29 4.66 -39.93
N PHE A 575 11.09 4.34 -39.43
CA PHE A 575 10.63 4.70 -38.08
C PHE A 575 9.54 3.73 -37.59
N SER A 576 9.22 3.79 -36.30
CA SER A 576 8.07 3.08 -35.73
C SER A 576 7.14 4.02 -34.98
N ILE A 577 5.84 3.76 -35.04
CA ILE A 577 4.80 4.50 -34.32
C ILE A 577 4.18 3.63 -33.22
N THR A 578 4.09 4.18 -32.01
CA THR A 578 3.31 3.62 -30.91
C THR A 578 2.54 4.75 -30.23
N ASP A 579 1.21 4.70 -30.30
CA ASP A 579 0.30 5.62 -29.60
C ASP A 579 0.65 7.10 -29.81
N SER A 580 0.75 7.49 -31.09
CA SER A 580 1.13 8.85 -31.52
C SER A 580 2.55 9.28 -31.09
N SER A 581 3.40 8.34 -30.68
CA SER A 581 4.83 8.56 -30.49
C SER A 581 5.62 7.91 -31.63
N MET A 582 6.47 8.69 -32.30
CA MET A 582 7.35 8.22 -33.36
C MET A 582 8.77 8.03 -32.85
N LEU A 583 9.32 6.84 -33.04
CA LEU A 583 10.74 6.56 -32.84
C LEU A 583 11.46 6.71 -34.19
N LEU A 584 12.25 7.78 -34.34
CA LEU A 584 13.00 8.10 -35.54
C LEU A 584 14.47 8.34 -35.15
N GLU A 585 15.40 7.60 -35.74
CA GLU A 585 16.85 7.69 -35.48
C GLU A 585 17.22 7.61 -33.98
N GLY A 586 16.49 6.81 -33.21
CA GLY A 586 16.72 6.61 -31.76
C GLY A 586 16.11 7.70 -30.86
N ASN A 587 15.41 8.68 -31.42
CA ASN A 587 14.71 9.73 -30.68
C ASN A 587 13.19 9.53 -30.73
N THR A 588 12.52 9.79 -29.62
CA THR A 588 11.05 9.70 -29.50
C THR A 588 10.41 11.08 -29.65
N PHE A 589 9.48 11.20 -30.60
CA PHE A 589 8.72 12.40 -30.88
C PHE A 589 7.24 12.15 -30.62
N VAL A 590 6.58 12.98 -29.81
CA VAL A 590 5.11 13.01 -29.78
C VAL A 590 4.64 13.72 -31.04
N ILE A 591 3.81 13.06 -31.83
CA ILE A 591 3.36 13.55 -33.13
C ILE A 591 1.84 13.60 -33.26
N GLN A 592 1.38 14.64 -33.97
CA GLN A 592 0.01 14.82 -34.43
C GLN A 592 0.01 15.01 -35.93
N TYR A 593 -1.15 14.86 -36.58
CA TYR A 593 -1.29 15.19 -38.00
C TYR A 593 -2.42 16.18 -38.21
N ASP A 594 -2.23 17.08 -39.16
CA ASP A 594 -3.30 17.95 -39.64
C ASP A 594 -4.22 17.14 -40.56
N GLN A 595 -5.49 17.02 -40.19
CA GLN A 595 -6.48 16.25 -40.95
C GLN A 595 -6.72 16.80 -42.37
N GLY A 596 -6.46 18.08 -42.61
CA GLY A 596 -6.63 18.71 -43.92
C GLY A 596 -5.46 18.44 -44.87
N SER A 597 -4.23 18.66 -44.41
CA SER A 597 -3.01 18.53 -45.23
C SER A 597 -2.34 17.16 -45.15
N GLY A 598 -2.63 16.38 -44.10
CA GLY A 598 -1.93 15.14 -43.76
C GLY A 598 -0.55 15.36 -43.17
N GLU A 599 -0.07 16.60 -43.06
CA GLU A 599 1.28 16.89 -42.54
C GLU A 599 1.41 16.49 -41.08
N LEU A 600 2.55 15.88 -40.73
CA LEU A 600 2.89 15.55 -39.35
C LEU A 600 3.50 16.74 -38.62
N TYR A 601 3.18 16.87 -37.33
CA TYR A 601 3.67 17.90 -36.43
C TYR A 601 4.20 17.25 -35.17
N THR A 602 5.35 17.70 -34.66
CA THR A 602 5.85 17.27 -33.35
C THR A 602 5.58 18.31 -32.27
N LEU A 603 5.27 17.88 -31.05
CA LEU A 603 5.08 18.76 -29.91
C LEU A 603 6.40 18.90 -29.14
N ILE A 604 7.18 19.93 -29.46
CA ILE A 604 8.33 20.34 -28.65
C ILE A 604 7.90 21.60 -27.89
N THR A 605 7.96 21.56 -26.56
CA THR A 605 7.60 22.69 -25.67
C THR A 605 6.13 23.18 -25.77
N GLY A 606 5.21 22.32 -26.23
CA GLY A 606 3.78 22.63 -26.29
C GLY A 606 3.31 23.38 -27.56
N ASN A 607 4.23 23.72 -28.46
CA ASN A 607 3.88 24.27 -29.78
C ASN A 607 4.10 23.19 -30.87
N PRO A 608 3.12 22.94 -31.75
CA PRO A 608 3.29 22.02 -32.86
C PRO A 608 4.28 22.58 -33.89
N ILE A 609 5.33 21.81 -34.20
CA ILE A 609 6.33 22.12 -35.21
C ILE A 609 6.16 21.15 -36.37
N ALA A 610 5.95 21.66 -37.59
CA ALA A 610 5.77 20.84 -38.79
C ALA A 610 7.01 19.98 -39.07
N MET A 611 6.80 18.68 -39.28
CA MET A 611 7.82 17.74 -39.75
C MET A 611 7.87 17.80 -41.27
N THR A 612 8.61 18.77 -41.82
CA THR A 612 8.64 19.03 -43.26
C THR A 612 8.98 17.76 -44.05
N GLY A 613 8.10 17.42 -44.99
CA GLY A 613 8.25 16.24 -45.83
C GLY A 613 7.65 14.95 -45.26
N TYR A 614 7.05 14.97 -44.07
CA TYR A 614 6.36 13.82 -43.48
C TYR A 614 4.84 14.02 -43.55
N VAL A 615 4.16 13.13 -44.27
CA VAL A 615 2.71 13.20 -44.48
C VAL A 615 2.07 11.85 -44.18
N TRP A 616 0.98 11.85 -43.43
CA TRP A 616 0.06 10.73 -43.27
C TRP A 616 -1.19 10.96 -44.11
N ASN A 617 -1.44 10.10 -45.09
CA ASN A 617 -2.60 10.23 -45.97
C ASN A 617 -3.84 9.44 -45.50
N GLY A 618 -3.82 8.94 -44.26
CA GLY A 618 -4.88 8.08 -43.71
C GLY A 618 -4.58 6.57 -43.82
N THR A 619 -3.61 6.15 -44.61
CA THR A 619 -3.29 4.72 -44.79
C THR A 619 -1.80 4.41 -44.86
N VAL A 620 -1.00 5.31 -45.41
CA VAL A 620 0.45 5.17 -45.54
C VAL A 620 1.16 6.48 -45.19
N PHE A 621 2.40 6.36 -44.75
CA PHE A 621 3.28 7.52 -44.59
C PHE A 621 4.01 7.83 -45.89
N ILE A 622 4.12 9.12 -46.20
CA ILE A 622 4.92 9.65 -47.29
C ILE A 622 6.04 10.48 -46.66
N VAL A 623 7.29 10.08 -46.88
CA VAL A 623 8.47 10.79 -46.38
C VAL A 623 9.30 11.28 -47.56
N SER A 624 9.44 12.60 -47.68
CA SER A 624 10.16 13.27 -48.78
C SER A 624 9.73 12.77 -50.17
N GLY A 625 8.42 12.50 -50.33
CA GLY A 625 7.83 12.01 -51.58
C GLY A 625 7.89 10.49 -51.80
N GLN A 626 8.47 9.72 -50.89
CA GLN A 626 8.45 8.25 -50.95
C GLN A 626 7.37 7.65 -50.06
N THR A 627 6.57 6.75 -50.60
CA THR A 627 5.56 6.00 -49.84
C THR A 627 6.22 4.87 -49.06
N LEU A 628 6.01 4.86 -47.74
CA LEU A 628 6.45 3.79 -46.85
C LEU A 628 5.40 2.68 -46.79
N THR A 629 5.87 1.44 -46.71
CA THR A 629 5.04 0.27 -46.41
C THR A 629 5.19 -0.10 -44.95
N LYS A 630 4.10 -0.54 -44.34
CA LYS A 630 4.12 -1.14 -43.00
C LYS A 630 4.87 -2.48 -43.09
N LEU A 631 5.84 -2.70 -42.21
CA LEU A 631 6.69 -3.89 -42.15
C LEU A 631 6.10 -4.99 -41.28
#